data_AF-A0A8J6AVS8-F1
#
_entry.id   AF-A0A8J6AVS8-F1
#
_cell.length_a   1.000
_cell.length_b   1.000
_cell.length_c   1.000
_cell.angle_alpha   90.00
_cell.angle_beta   90.00
_cell.angle_gamma   90.00
#
_symmetry.space_group_name_H-M   'P 1'
#
loop_
_entity.id
_entity.type
_entity.pdbx_description
1 polymer ?
#
loop_
_entity_poly.entity_id
_entity_poly.type
_entity_poly.pdbx_seq_one_letter_code
_entity_poly.pdbx_strand_id
1 'polypeptide(L)'
;MSCPPYDQQSAKVSMSISDLRSDVTRMQDLLADEQRSLHLSPSRASMASSATDRPEVQAVRIRGYELELENMTRRLMRLESTVDSLRSENDKLRETHSLDRSHIARLNREHADEIAALQRQANARAQELVRTRRELLSVTEDSRDRVAGLEGRMFSMSTAYQSHIAWLQSPERK
;
A
#
# COMPACT_ATOMS: atom_id res chain seq x y z
N MET A 1 -7.19 -9.17 5.35
CA MET A 1 -6.02 -9.47 6.20
C MET A 1 -5.74 -8.23 7.03
N SER A 2 -6.05 -8.27 8.33
CA SER A 2 -5.91 -7.12 9.22
C SER A 2 -4.55 -7.19 9.90
N CYS A 3 -3.66 -6.26 9.58
CA CYS A 3 -2.43 -6.06 10.35
C CYS A 3 -2.80 -5.73 11.81
N PRO A 4 -2.20 -6.38 12.82
CA PRO A 4 -2.39 -5.97 14.20
C PRO A 4 -1.81 -4.56 14.39
N PRO A 5 -2.41 -3.72 15.27
CA PRO A 5 -2.00 -2.33 15.40
C PRO A 5 -0.62 -2.26 16.05
N TYR A 6 0.36 -1.76 15.28
CA TYR A 6 1.74 -1.48 15.70
C TYR A 6 1.80 -0.74 17.05
N ASP A 7 0.78 0.07 17.34
CA ASP A 7 0.65 0.87 18.56
C ASP A 7 0.54 0.03 19.84
N GLN A 8 -0.07 -1.16 19.79
CA GLN A 8 -0.23 -1.99 21.00
C GLN A 8 1.07 -2.66 21.44
N GLN A 9 1.96 -3.00 20.51
CA GLN A 9 3.27 -3.58 20.86
C GLN A 9 4.24 -2.49 21.33
N SER A 10 4.21 -1.31 20.70
CA SER A 10 5.02 -0.17 21.13
C SER A 10 4.63 0.30 22.55
N ALA A 11 3.33 0.33 22.87
CA ALA A 11 2.85 0.66 24.21
C ALA A 11 3.31 -0.37 25.27
N LYS A 12 3.29 -1.66 24.96
CA LYS A 12 3.73 -2.74 25.87
C LYS A 12 5.22 -2.68 26.20
N VAL A 13 6.07 -2.43 25.19
CA VAL A 13 7.52 -2.28 25.40
C VAL A 13 7.82 -1.00 26.19
N SER A 14 7.13 0.10 25.89
CA SER A 14 7.27 1.36 26.62
C SER A 14 6.86 1.23 28.09
N MET A 15 5.76 0.53 28.38
CA MET A 15 5.37 0.19 29.76
C MET A 15 6.45 -0.65 30.46
N SER A 16 6.97 -1.69 29.81
CA SER A 16 7.98 -2.55 30.43
C SER A 16 9.30 -1.84 30.77
N ILE A 17 9.69 -0.80 30.03
CA ILE A 17 10.87 0.02 30.36
C ILE A 17 10.57 1.00 31.50
N SER A 18 9.39 1.62 31.50
CA SER A 18 8.95 2.50 32.59
C SER A 18 8.80 1.74 33.91
N ASP A 19 8.23 0.54 33.87
CA ASP A 19 8.09 -0.34 35.04
C ASP A 19 9.47 -0.72 35.57
N LEU A 20 10.40 -1.11 34.68
CA LEU A 20 11.77 -1.46 35.08
C LEU A 20 12.56 -0.26 35.63
N ARG A 21 12.34 0.95 35.11
CA ARG A 21 12.90 2.19 35.67
C ARG A 21 12.35 2.48 37.06
N SER A 22 11.04 2.33 37.24
CA SER A 22 10.38 2.49 38.55
C SER A 22 10.92 1.48 39.57
N ASP A 23 11.14 0.23 39.16
CA ASP A 23 11.68 -0.81 40.04
C ASP A 23 13.14 -0.52 40.43
N VAL A 24 13.96 -0.01 39.50
CA VAL A 24 15.33 0.44 39.82
C VAL A 24 15.31 1.58 40.83
N THR A 25 14.43 2.58 40.66
CA THR A 25 14.30 3.68 41.63
C THR A 25 13.86 3.17 43.00
N ARG A 26 12.86 2.28 43.05
CA ARG A 26 12.38 1.71 44.32
C ARG A 26 13.46 0.91 45.05
N MET A 27 14.29 0.15 44.32
CA MET A 27 15.40 -0.57 44.93
C MET A 27 16.54 0.36 45.38
N GLN A 28 16.81 1.46 44.66
CA GLN A 28 17.76 2.47 45.13
C GLN A 28 17.32 3.08 46.47
N ASP A 29 16.02 3.34 46.63
CA ASP A 29 15.46 3.87 47.89
C ASP A 29 15.60 2.84 49.04
N LEU A 30 15.28 1.56 48.79
CA LEU A 30 15.45 0.49 49.78
C LEU A 30 16.92 0.31 50.20
N LEU A 31 17.86 0.39 49.24
CA LEU A 31 19.29 0.33 49.53
C LEU A 31 19.73 1.51 50.40
N ALA A 32 19.26 2.72 50.10
CA ALA A 32 19.57 3.93 50.85
C ALA A 32 19.04 3.86 52.30
N ASP A 33 17.86 3.28 52.51
CA ASP A 33 17.28 3.12 53.84
C ASP A 33 18.01 2.04 54.67
N GLU A 34 18.42 0.91 54.08
CA GLU A 34 19.26 -0.08 54.78
C GLU A 34 20.64 0.49 55.13
N GLN A 35 21.26 1.29 54.26
CA GLN A 35 22.55 1.94 54.54
C GLN A 35 22.43 3.00 55.64
N ARG A 36 21.35 3.80 55.68
CA ARG A 36 21.10 4.76 56.78
C ARG A 36 20.90 4.05 58.12
N SER A 37 20.23 2.90 58.13
CA SER A 37 20.04 2.08 59.34
C SER A 37 21.36 1.59 59.94
N LEU A 38 22.40 1.35 59.12
CA LEU A 38 23.74 0.98 59.59
C LEU A 38 24.52 2.16 60.19
N HIS A 39 24.28 3.38 59.69
CA HIS A 39 24.94 4.59 60.20
C HIS A 39 24.27 5.17 61.46
N LEU A 40 22.99 4.87 61.70
CA LEU A 40 22.21 5.33 62.85
C LEU A 40 22.20 4.29 64.00
N SER A 41 23.36 3.89 64.55
CA SER A 41 23.59 3.63 66.00
C SER A 41 24.80 2.73 66.31
N PRO A 42 25.67 3.17 67.24
CA PRO A 42 26.35 2.29 68.20
C PRO A 42 25.64 2.19 69.57
N SER A 43 24.53 2.91 69.84
CA SER A 43 24.09 3.19 71.22
C SER A 43 22.78 2.54 71.72
N ARG A 44 22.21 1.54 71.03
CA ARG A 44 21.00 0.87 71.54
C ARG A 44 20.99 -0.65 71.35
N ALA A 45 22.09 -1.30 71.75
CA ALA A 45 22.09 -2.74 71.98
C ALA A 45 21.46 -3.06 73.35
N SER A 46 20.14 -2.92 73.45
CA SER A 46 19.37 -3.54 74.53
C SER A 46 17.93 -3.67 74.06
N MET A 47 17.49 -4.93 73.93
CA MET A 47 16.10 -5.36 73.77
C MET A 47 15.50 -5.33 72.35
N ALA A 48 16.02 -6.17 71.45
CA ALA A 48 15.24 -6.93 70.44
C ALA A 48 16.21 -7.71 69.54
N SER A 49 16.60 -8.92 69.96
CA SER A 49 17.39 -9.82 69.12
C SER A 49 16.46 -10.53 68.14
N SER A 50 16.14 -9.88 67.02
CA SER A 50 15.72 -10.60 65.81
C SER A 50 16.98 -11.11 65.11
N ALA A 51 17.02 -12.37 64.68
CA ALA A 51 18.18 -12.93 63.96
C ALA A 51 18.50 -12.15 62.66
N THR A 52 17.54 -11.34 62.21
CA THR A 52 17.53 -10.51 61.00
C THR A 52 18.18 -9.12 61.15
N ASP A 53 18.45 -8.65 62.37
CA ASP A 53 19.10 -7.34 62.65
C ASP A 53 20.59 -7.47 62.98
N ARG A 54 21.16 -8.66 62.78
CA ARG A 54 22.61 -8.84 62.89
C ARG A 54 23.30 -8.08 61.74
N PRO A 55 24.37 -7.31 62.02
CA PRO A 55 25.06 -6.51 61.00
C PRO A 55 25.60 -7.37 59.86
N GLU A 56 25.97 -8.62 60.13
CA GLU A 56 26.39 -9.61 59.11
C GLU A 56 25.27 -9.97 58.13
N VAL A 57 24.04 -10.15 58.63
CA VAL A 57 22.86 -10.48 57.80
C VAL A 57 22.43 -9.27 56.97
N GLN A 58 22.53 -8.07 57.54
CA GLN A 58 22.23 -6.80 56.87
C GLN A 58 23.24 -6.50 55.75
N ALA A 59 24.54 -6.77 55.97
CA ALA A 59 25.58 -6.64 54.94
C ALA A 59 25.35 -7.58 53.75
N VAL A 60 24.87 -8.80 53.98
CA VAL A 60 24.51 -9.75 52.91
C VAL A 60 23.29 -9.27 52.12
N ARG A 61 22.27 -8.69 52.77
CA ARG A 61 21.10 -8.11 52.08
C ARG A 61 21.48 -6.93 51.19
N ILE A 62 22.25 -5.98 51.72
CA ILE A 62 22.73 -4.82 50.95
C ILE A 62 23.48 -5.28 49.70
N ARG A 63 24.38 -6.25 49.83
CA ARG A 63 25.12 -6.78 48.68
C ARG A 63 24.22 -7.50 47.67
N GLY A 64 23.16 -8.16 48.14
CA GLY A 64 22.12 -8.74 47.28
C GLY A 64 21.39 -7.68 46.46
N TYR A 65 20.94 -6.60 47.12
CA TYR A 65 20.29 -5.47 46.46
C TYR A 65 21.22 -4.76 45.46
N GLU A 66 22.50 -4.54 45.80
CA GLU A 66 23.49 -3.97 44.88
C GLU A 66 23.64 -4.79 43.59
N LEU A 67 23.79 -6.11 43.72
CA LEU A 67 23.89 -7.04 42.58
C LEU A 67 22.64 -7.02 41.70
N GLU A 68 21.46 -6.99 42.32
CA GLU A 68 20.19 -6.93 41.59
C GLU A 68 20.02 -5.58 40.87
N LEU A 69 20.42 -4.48 41.52
CA LEU A 69 20.41 -3.14 40.93
C LEU A 69 21.33 -3.02 39.72
N GLU A 70 22.54 -3.56 39.82
CA GLU A 70 23.49 -3.61 38.71
C GLU A 70 22.96 -4.43 37.55
N ASN A 71 22.28 -5.55 37.82
CA ASN A 71 21.69 -6.40 36.79
C ASN A 71 20.54 -5.68 36.07
N MET A 72 19.63 -5.06 36.82
CA MET A 72 18.51 -4.30 36.28
C MET A 72 18.98 -3.08 35.48
N THR A 73 19.99 -2.36 35.98
CA THR A 73 20.58 -1.20 35.27
C THR A 73 21.21 -1.62 33.94
N ARG A 74 21.98 -2.72 33.92
CA ARG A 74 22.53 -3.29 32.68
C ARG A 74 21.45 -3.76 31.71
N ARG A 75 20.31 -4.23 32.22
CA ARG A 75 19.17 -4.63 31.39
C ARG A 75 18.46 -3.41 30.80
N LEU A 76 18.28 -2.35 31.59
CA LEU A 76 17.74 -1.06 31.12
C LEU A 76 18.57 -0.48 29.99
N MET A 77 19.89 -0.36 30.16
CA MET A 77 20.76 0.19 29.11
C MET A 77 20.66 -0.58 27.78
N ARG A 78 20.57 -1.93 27.84
CA ARG A 78 20.39 -2.77 26.65
C ARG A 78 19.02 -2.57 25.98
N LEU A 79 17.97 -2.43 26.77
CA LEU A 79 16.61 -2.17 26.26
C LEU A 79 16.51 -0.76 25.65
N GLU A 80 17.13 0.24 26.26
CA GLU A 80 17.16 1.60 25.73
C GLU A 80 17.91 1.66 24.40
N SER A 81 19.09 1.04 24.31
CA SER A 81 19.86 0.96 23.07
C SER A 81 19.10 0.25 21.94
N THR A 82 18.37 -0.83 22.24
CA THR A 82 17.55 -1.53 21.24
C THR A 82 16.35 -0.70 20.80
N VAL A 83 15.71 0.04 21.71
CA VAL A 83 14.64 0.99 21.36
C VAL A 83 15.14 2.09 20.45
N ASP A 84 16.30 2.68 20.73
CA ASP A 84 16.86 3.73 19.88
C ASP A 84 17.25 3.21 18.48
N SER A 85 17.79 1.99 18.39
CA SER A 85 18.04 1.34 17.09
C SER A 85 16.75 1.11 16.31
N LEU A 86 15.70 0.61 16.97
CA LEU A 86 14.41 0.36 16.32
C LEU A 86 13.72 1.66 15.89
N ARG A 87 13.88 2.76 16.65
CA ARG A 87 13.40 4.09 16.26
C ARG A 87 14.10 4.58 15.01
N SER A 88 15.43 4.48 14.97
CA SER A 88 16.21 4.86 13.79
C SER A 88 15.80 4.04 12.54
N GLU A 89 15.56 2.74 12.70
CA GLU A 89 15.09 1.89 11.61
C GLU A 89 13.67 2.27 11.15
N ASN A 90 12.76 2.56 12.09
CA ASN A 90 11.42 3.04 11.75
C ASN A 90 11.45 4.37 10.99
N ASP A 91 12.33 5.30 11.37
CA ASP A 91 12.46 6.58 10.67
C ASP A 91 12.96 6.39 9.23
N LYS A 92 13.94 5.50 9.02
CA LYS A 92 14.38 5.10 7.66
C LYS A 92 13.24 4.48 6.85
N LEU A 93 12.46 3.57 7.44
CA LEU A 93 11.31 2.95 6.78
C LEU A 93 10.22 3.96 6.43
N ARG A 94 9.98 4.96 7.28
CA ARG A 94 9.03 6.04 7.00
C ARG A 94 9.49 6.89 5.83
N GLU A 95 10.78 7.19 5.76
CA GLU A 95 11.36 7.94 4.64
C GLU A 95 11.22 7.17 3.32
N THR A 96 11.60 5.88 3.30
CA THR A 96 11.46 5.06 2.10
C THR A 96 10.01 4.92 1.67
N HIS A 97 9.08 4.67 2.60
CA HIS A 97 7.66 4.60 2.28
C HIS A 97 7.09 5.94 1.77
N SER A 98 7.60 7.07 2.25
CA SER A 98 7.22 8.39 1.73
C SER A 98 7.66 8.56 0.28
N LEU A 99 8.91 8.20 -0.03
CA LEU A 99 9.45 8.22 -1.39
C LEU A 99 8.66 7.29 -2.31
N ASP A 100 8.40 6.05 -1.90
CA ASP A 100 7.62 5.08 -2.67
C ASP A 100 6.20 5.58 -2.95
N ARG A 101 5.51 6.15 -1.95
CA ARG A 101 4.18 6.74 -2.14
C ARG A 101 4.20 7.86 -3.16
N SER A 102 5.20 8.74 -3.09
CA SER A 102 5.33 9.84 -4.06
C SER A 102 5.59 9.32 -5.47
N HIS A 103 6.42 8.29 -5.61
CA HIS A 103 6.76 7.67 -6.88
C HIS A 103 5.56 6.97 -7.51
N ILE A 104 4.85 6.15 -6.72
CA ILE A 104 3.61 5.47 -7.15
C ILE A 104 2.54 6.50 -7.55
N ALA A 105 2.35 7.55 -6.75
CA ALA A 105 1.39 8.60 -7.07
C ALA A 105 1.72 9.32 -8.38
N ARG A 106 3.01 9.53 -8.68
CA ARG A 106 3.45 10.10 -9.96
C ARG A 106 3.17 9.14 -11.12
N LEU A 107 3.60 7.89 -11.04
CA LEU A 107 3.37 6.88 -12.09
C LEU A 107 1.89 6.69 -12.38
N ASN A 108 1.04 6.66 -11.34
CA ASN A 108 -0.40 6.53 -11.52
C ASN A 108 -1.01 7.71 -12.31
N ARG A 109 -0.50 8.93 -12.13
CA ARG A 109 -0.94 10.08 -12.93
C ARG A 109 -0.47 9.97 -14.38
N GLU A 110 0.81 9.68 -14.57
CA GLU A 110 1.41 9.52 -15.91
C GLU A 110 0.67 8.43 -16.72
N HIS A 111 0.43 7.26 -16.13
CA HIS A 111 -0.30 6.18 -16.77
C HIS A 111 -1.77 6.54 -17.03
N ALA A 112 -2.43 7.27 -16.12
CA ALA A 112 -3.80 7.73 -16.35
C ALA A 112 -3.89 8.67 -17.55
N ASP A 113 -2.95 9.60 -17.67
CA ASP A 113 -2.87 10.53 -18.80
C ASP A 113 -2.58 9.80 -20.13
N GLU A 114 -1.67 8.82 -20.12
CA GLU A 114 -1.35 7.99 -21.27
C GLU A 114 -2.58 7.18 -21.74
N ILE A 115 -3.28 6.53 -20.81
CA ILE A 115 -4.51 5.79 -21.12
C ILE A 115 -5.56 6.73 -21.72
N ALA A 116 -5.75 7.92 -21.14
CA ALA A 116 -6.69 8.91 -21.66
C ALA A 116 -6.32 9.42 -23.06
N ALA A 117 -5.01 9.56 -23.36
CA ALA A 117 -4.53 9.91 -24.69
C ALA A 117 -4.79 8.80 -25.71
N LEU A 118 -4.47 7.55 -25.36
CA LEU A 118 -4.70 6.39 -26.21
C LEU A 118 -6.20 6.17 -26.48
N GLN A 119 -7.06 6.34 -25.49
CA GLN A 119 -8.51 6.25 -25.65
C GLN A 119 -9.04 7.32 -26.61
N ARG A 120 -8.57 8.57 -26.49
CA ARG A 120 -8.94 9.64 -27.43
C ARG A 120 -8.51 9.32 -28.86
N GLN A 121 -7.29 8.81 -29.04
CA GLN A 121 -6.78 8.42 -30.35
C GLN A 121 -7.57 7.24 -30.95
N ALA A 122 -7.87 6.22 -30.15
CA ALA A 122 -8.66 5.08 -30.58
C ALA A 122 -10.08 5.49 -31.00
N ASN A 123 -10.73 6.37 -30.23
CA ASN A 123 -12.05 6.90 -30.56
C ASN A 123 -12.03 7.72 -31.85
N ALA A 124 -11.02 8.57 -32.06
CA ALA A 124 -10.88 9.33 -33.30
C ALA A 124 -10.76 8.39 -34.53
N ARG A 125 -9.91 7.36 -34.43
CA ARG A 125 -9.77 6.34 -35.49
C ARG A 125 -11.06 5.57 -35.73
N ALA A 126 -11.79 5.21 -34.67
CA ALA A 126 -13.07 4.53 -34.80
C ALA A 126 -14.12 5.39 -35.53
N GLN A 127 -14.18 6.69 -35.22
CA GLN A 127 -15.07 7.62 -35.91
C GLN A 127 -14.72 7.76 -37.39
N GLU A 128 -13.44 7.82 -37.73
CA GLU A 128 -12.97 7.88 -39.12
C GLU A 128 -13.30 6.59 -39.89
N LEU A 129 -13.13 5.41 -39.27
CA LEU A 129 -13.54 4.13 -39.84
C LEU A 129 -15.05 4.05 -40.08
N VAL A 130 -15.86 4.56 -39.14
CA VAL A 130 -17.33 4.62 -39.31
C VAL A 130 -17.69 5.55 -40.47
N ARG A 131 -17.02 6.70 -40.59
CA ARG A 131 -17.26 7.65 -41.67
C ARG A 131 -16.93 7.06 -43.03
N THR A 132 -15.72 6.52 -43.19
CA THR A 132 -15.28 5.87 -44.43
C THR A 132 -16.17 4.70 -44.81
N ARG A 133 -16.62 3.89 -43.83
CA ARG A 133 -17.60 2.82 -44.09
C ARG A 133 -18.92 3.36 -44.64
N ARG A 134 -19.45 4.46 -44.10
CA ARG A 134 -20.68 5.08 -44.61
C ARG A 134 -20.51 5.59 -46.04
N GLU A 135 -19.39 6.25 -46.32
CA GLU A 135 -19.06 6.75 -47.66
C GLU A 135 -18.97 5.59 -48.66
N LEU A 136 -18.28 4.49 -48.30
CA LEU A 136 -18.20 3.29 -49.14
C LEU A 136 -19.58 2.66 -49.39
N LEU A 137 -20.42 2.55 -48.35
CA LEU A 137 -21.77 2.00 -48.49
C LEU A 137 -22.62 2.83 -49.47
N SER A 138 -22.55 4.16 -49.36
CA SER A 138 -23.23 5.08 -50.30
C SER A 138 -22.75 4.87 -51.74
N VAL A 139 -21.43 4.77 -51.96
CA VAL A 139 -20.87 4.52 -53.30
C VAL A 139 -21.33 3.17 -53.86
N THR A 140 -21.40 2.14 -53.02
CA THR A 140 -21.88 0.82 -53.46
C THR A 140 -23.37 0.82 -53.81
N GLU A 141 -24.17 1.59 -53.08
CA GLU A 141 -25.60 1.75 -53.35
C GLU A 141 -25.84 2.51 -54.66
N ASP A 142 -25.16 3.65 -54.85
CA ASP A 142 -25.20 4.41 -56.11
C ASP A 142 -24.76 3.56 -57.32
N SER A 143 -23.72 2.74 -57.15
CA SER A 143 -23.24 1.86 -58.20
C SER A 143 -24.25 0.76 -58.53
N ARG A 144 -24.91 0.19 -57.51
CA ARG A 144 -25.96 -0.81 -57.68
C ARG A 144 -27.14 -0.24 -58.46
N ASP A 145 -27.59 0.97 -58.13
CA ASP A 145 -28.71 1.62 -58.81
C ASP A 145 -28.39 1.94 -60.27
N ARG A 146 -27.15 2.39 -60.54
CA ARG A 146 -26.68 2.63 -61.92
C ARG A 146 -26.65 1.35 -62.75
N VAL A 147 -26.18 0.24 -62.19
CA VAL A 147 -26.15 -1.06 -62.86
C VAL A 147 -27.57 -1.53 -63.13
N ALA A 148 -28.47 -1.50 -62.15
CA ALA A 148 -29.88 -1.86 -62.34
C ALA A 148 -30.55 -1.02 -63.43
N GLY A 149 -30.28 0.29 -63.48
CA GLY A 149 -30.78 1.18 -64.53
C GLY A 149 -30.21 0.84 -65.93
N LEU A 150 -28.94 0.45 -66.01
CA LEU A 150 -28.32 -0.01 -67.27
C LEU A 150 -28.92 -1.33 -67.74
N GLU A 151 -29.08 -2.30 -66.84
CA GLU A 151 -29.71 -3.59 -67.11
C GLU A 151 -31.14 -3.41 -67.63
N GLY A 152 -31.94 -2.55 -67.00
CA GLY A 152 -33.29 -2.22 -67.47
C GLY A 152 -33.30 -1.61 -68.87
N ARG A 153 -32.38 -0.68 -69.17
CA ARG A 153 -32.24 -0.11 -70.52
C ARG A 153 -31.85 -1.16 -71.55
N MET A 154 -30.85 -2.00 -71.25
CA MET A 154 -30.43 -3.08 -72.16
C MET A 154 -31.57 -4.07 -72.42
N PHE A 155 -32.34 -4.43 -71.40
CA PHE A 155 -33.50 -5.31 -71.53
C PHE A 155 -34.58 -4.69 -72.45
N SER A 156 -34.91 -3.41 -72.24
CA SER A 156 -35.88 -2.71 -73.08
C SER A 156 -35.43 -2.63 -74.54
N MET A 157 -34.15 -2.34 -74.77
CA MET A 157 -33.55 -2.28 -76.10
C MET A 157 -33.54 -3.65 -76.78
N SER A 158 -33.19 -4.71 -76.05
CA SER A 158 -33.23 -6.09 -76.56
C SER A 158 -34.65 -6.49 -76.98
N THR A 159 -35.64 -6.18 -76.14
CA THR A 159 -37.05 -6.45 -76.42
C THR A 159 -37.55 -5.68 -77.64
N ALA A 160 -37.15 -4.41 -77.79
CA ALA A 160 -37.48 -3.59 -78.96
C ALA A 160 -36.86 -4.17 -80.25
N TYR A 161 -35.58 -4.57 -80.21
CA TYR A 161 -34.93 -5.24 -81.34
C TYR A 161 -35.61 -6.55 -81.71
N GLN A 162 -35.94 -7.40 -80.74
CA GLN A 162 -36.65 -8.67 -80.99
C GLN A 162 -38.03 -8.42 -81.61
N SER A 163 -38.78 -7.43 -81.10
CA SER A 163 -40.08 -7.04 -81.66
C SER A 163 -39.96 -6.55 -83.10
N HIS A 164 -38.92 -5.75 -83.38
CA HIS A 164 -38.64 -5.26 -84.73
C HIS A 164 -38.28 -6.41 -85.70
N ILE A 165 -37.44 -7.35 -85.26
CA ILE A 165 -37.10 -8.55 -86.04
C ILE A 165 -38.36 -9.38 -86.33
N ALA A 166 -39.19 -9.62 -85.31
CA ALA A 166 -40.44 -10.36 -85.48
C ALA A 166 -41.38 -9.67 -86.48
N TRP A 167 -41.48 -8.34 -86.44
CA TRP A 167 -42.24 -7.57 -87.41
C TRP A 167 -41.68 -7.66 -88.84
N LEU A 168 -40.35 -7.61 -89.02
CA LEU A 168 -39.70 -7.80 -90.32
C LEU A 168 -39.96 -9.19 -90.92
N GLN A 169 -40.10 -10.21 -90.07
CA GLN A 169 -40.37 -11.59 -90.47
C GLN A 169 -41.87 -11.89 -90.67
N SER A 170 -42.76 -10.94 -90.39
CA SER A 170 -44.20 -11.13 -90.51
C SER A 170 -44.63 -11.35 -91.97
N PRO A 171 -45.44 -12.38 -92.27
CA PRO A 171 -45.86 -12.72 -93.64
C PRO A 171 -46.77 -11.67 -94.30
N GLU A 172 -47.35 -10.75 -93.54
CA GLU A 172 -48.17 -9.64 -94.05
C GLU A 172 -47.37 -8.57 -94.84
N ARG A 173 -46.05 -8.74 -94.96
CA ARG A 173 -45.15 -7.85 -95.72
C ARG A 173 -44.80 -8.32 -97.14
N LYS A 174 -45.28 -9.50 -97.58
CA LYS A 174 -45.06 -10.01 -98.94
C LYS A 174 -46.21 -9.68 -99.87
#